data_AF-A0A520SZX3-F1
#
_entry.id   AF-A0A520SZX3-F1
#
_cell.length_a   1.000
_cell.length_b   1.000
_cell.length_c   1.000
_cell.angle_alpha   90.00
_cell.angle_beta   90.00
_cell.angle_gamma   90.00
#
_symmetry.space_group_name_H-M   'P 1'
#
loop_
_entity.id
_entity.type
_entity.pdbx_description
1 polymer ?
#
loop_
_entity_poly.entity_id
_entity_poly.type
_entity_poly.pdbx_seq_one_letter_code
_entity_poly.pdbx_strand_id
1 'polypeptide(L)'
;MKVHVEEGDFVPEGGLMMELSTLDLDRELEEKKRAYGEEKKRSLVLSKAIMNAIDNGATKTSIEEMRGRKSVADEKMQQLQDDVNQLRLDRESLQLTAEKKGHVEKLYFGERIQVEAGETMIKIVPQDNFYVFNKSLAIFSFFACIFFFVFHFFGN
;
A
#
# COMPACT_ATOMS: atom_id res chain seq x y z
N MET A 1 15.35 -11.04 1.70
CA MET A 1 13.99 -11.55 1.97
C MET A 1 13.76 -11.47 3.46
N LYS A 2 12.61 -10.96 3.88
CA LYS A 2 12.23 -10.84 5.29
C LYS A 2 10.84 -11.42 5.46
N VAL A 3 10.69 -12.36 6.39
CA VAL A 3 9.39 -12.94 6.76
C VAL A 3 8.92 -12.24 8.03
N HIS A 4 7.63 -11.86 8.07
CA HIS A 4 7.02 -11.06 9.13
C HIS A 4 6.04 -11.85 10.01
N VAL A 5 5.81 -13.12 9.69
CA VAL A 5 4.82 -13.99 10.34
C VAL A 5 5.43 -15.35 10.67
N GLU A 6 4.94 -15.98 11.72
CA GLU A 6 5.30 -17.34 12.15
C GLU A 6 4.12 -18.31 11.94
N GLU A 7 4.39 -19.62 11.99
CA GLU A 7 3.33 -20.63 11.96
C GLU A 7 2.40 -20.49 13.17
N GLY A 8 1.08 -20.45 12.92
CA GLY A 8 0.05 -20.22 13.93
C GLY A 8 -0.38 -18.76 14.10
N ASP A 9 0.38 -17.80 13.57
CA ASP A 9 0.05 -16.37 13.69
C ASP A 9 -1.27 -16.03 13.00
N PHE A 10 -2.02 -15.11 13.62
CA PHE A 10 -3.16 -14.49 12.99
C PHE A 10 -2.72 -13.32 12.11
N VAL A 11 -3.17 -13.30 10.86
CA VAL A 11 -2.88 -12.22 9.90
C VAL A 11 -4.20 -11.55 9.51
N PRO A 12 -4.30 -10.22 9.62
CA PRO A 12 -5.46 -9.48 9.13
C PRO A 12 -5.46 -9.43 7.60
N GLU A 13 -6.62 -9.10 7.01
CA GLU A 13 -6.73 -8.85 5.58
C GLU A 13 -5.85 -7.65 5.18
N GLY A 14 -5.07 -7.81 4.10
CA GLY A 14 -4.03 -6.87 3.68
C GLY A 14 -2.77 -6.88 4.55
N GLY A 15 -2.68 -7.75 5.56
CA GLY A 15 -1.52 -7.86 6.44
C GLY A 15 -0.27 -8.31 5.69
N LEU A 16 0.85 -7.65 5.94
CA LEU A 16 2.15 -7.99 5.35
C LEU A 16 2.69 -9.28 5.95
N MET A 17 3.01 -10.26 5.09
CA MET A 17 3.53 -11.56 5.53
C MET A 17 5.01 -11.75 5.16
N MET A 18 5.42 -11.28 3.98
CA MET A 18 6.79 -11.42 3.51
C MET A 18 7.16 -10.28 2.58
N GLU A 19 8.44 -9.89 2.60
CA GLU A 19 9.04 -8.95 1.68
C GLU A 19 10.22 -9.61 0.96
N LEU A 20 10.24 -9.54 -0.37
CA LEU A 20 11.41 -9.89 -1.16
C LEU A 20 12.51 -8.83 -0.95
N SER A 21 13.72 -9.08 -1.44
CA SER A 21 14.82 -8.11 -1.27
C SER A 21 14.53 -6.85 -2.09
N THR A 22 14.28 -5.72 -1.41
CA THR A 22 14.02 -4.40 -2.04
C THR A 22 15.22 -3.45 -1.99
N LEU A 23 16.39 -3.93 -1.56
CA LEU A 23 17.57 -3.09 -1.27
C LEU A 23 17.95 -2.12 -2.40
N ASP A 24 17.99 -2.59 -3.64
CA ASP A 24 18.31 -1.74 -4.79
C ASP A 24 17.18 -0.76 -5.12
N LEU A 25 15.92 -1.21 -5.03
CA LEU A 25 14.73 -0.36 -5.24
C LEU A 25 14.61 0.73 -4.17
N ASP A 26 14.88 0.40 -2.91
CA ASP A 26 14.86 1.36 -1.80
C ASP A 26 15.95 2.43 -1.99
N ARG A 27 17.15 2.02 -2.46
CA ARG A 27 18.21 2.96 -2.81
C ARG A 27 17.78 3.90 -3.94
N GLU A 28 17.27 3.35 -5.04
CA GLU A 28 16.83 4.15 -6.19
C GLU A 28 15.69 5.10 -5.82
N LEU A 29 14.73 4.63 -5.02
CA LEU A 29 13.60 5.41 -4.55
C LEU A 29 14.06 6.60 -3.67
N GLU A 30 15.05 6.40 -2.79
CA GLU A 30 15.62 7.51 -2.01
C GLU A 30 16.42 8.50 -2.87
N GLU A 31 17.17 8.02 -3.86
CA GLU A 31 17.87 8.87 -4.84
C GLU A 31 16.87 9.74 -5.63
N LYS A 32 15.79 9.15 -6.13
CA LYS A 32 14.73 9.86 -6.88
C LYS A 32 13.96 10.85 -6.01
N LYS A 33 13.62 10.49 -4.77
CA LYS A 33 13.02 11.43 -3.80
C LYS A 33 13.92 12.62 -3.51
N ARG A 34 15.24 12.40 -3.38
CA ARG A 34 16.21 13.47 -3.16
C ARG A 34 16.26 14.40 -4.38
N ALA A 35 16.37 13.85 -5.59
CA ALA A 35 16.35 14.62 -6.82
C ALA A 35 15.05 15.44 -6.97
N TYR A 36 13.90 14.85 -6.66
CA TYR A 36 12.61 15.56 -6.63
C TYR A 36 12.64 16.73 -5.63
N GLY A 37 13.18 16.51 -4.43
CA GLY A 37 13.32 17.56 -3.41
C GLY A 37 14.23 18.71 -3.86
N GLU A 38 15.28 18.43 -4.63
CA GLU A 38 16.18 19.44 -5.18
C GLU A 38 15.49 20.27 -6.29
N GLU A 39 14.80 19.63 -7.23
CA GLU A 39 14.06 20.37 -8.28
C GLU A 39 12.86 21.15 -7.71
N LYS A 40 12.17 20.63 -6.70
CA LYS A 40 11.12 21.37 -5.98
C LYS A 40 11.66 22.65 -5.33
N LYS A 41 12.84 22.58 -4.69
CA LYS A 41 13.51 23.76 -4.14
C LYS A 41 13.90 24.74 -5.26
N ARG A 42 14.41 24.24 -6.38
CA ARG A 42 14.78 25.06 -7.54
C ARG A 42 13.59 25.80 -8.12
N SER A 43 12.45 25.13 -8.32
CA SER A 43 11.20 25.76 -8.79
C SER A 43 10.71 26.84 -7.81
N LEU A 44 10.79 26.58 -6.50
CA LEU A 44 10.43 27.58 -5.49
C LEU A 44 11.35 28.81 -5.54
N VAL A 45 12.66 28.61 -5.68
CA VAL A 45 13.64 29.69 -5.82
C VAL A 45 13.38 30.51 -7.07
N LEU A 46 13.11 29.86 -8.21
CA LEU A 46 12.78 30.54 -9.47
C LEU A 46 11.47 31.33 -9.35
N SER A 47 10.46 30.78 -8.68
CA SER A 47 9.20 31.49 -8.42
C SER A 47 9.42 32.78 -7.63
N LYS A 48 10.24 32.72 -6.57
CA LYS A 48 10.63 33.92 -5.80
C LYS A 48 11.47 34.90 -6.60
N ALA A 49 12.41 34.40 -7.41
CA ALA A 49 13.24 35.23 -8.28
C ALA A 49 12.41 35.97 -9.33
N ILE A 50 11.40 35.31 -9.91
CA ILE A 50 10.45 35.93 -10.85
C ILE A 50 9.65 37.05 -10.17
N MET A 51 9.09 36.80 -8.97
CA MET A 51 8.37 37.83 -8.22
C MET A 51 9.26 39.05 -7.94
N ASN A 52 10.46 38.81 -7.40
CA ASN A 52 11.41 39.89 -7.15
C ASN A 52 11.83 40.63 -8.43
N ALA A 53 12.00 39.93 -9.55
CA ALA A 53 12.35 40.56 -10.82
C ALA A 53 11.23 41.45 -11.35
N ILE A 54 9.97 41.05 -11.17
CA ILE A 54 8.79 41.87 -11.50
C ILE A 54 8.77 43.12 -10.62
N ASP A 55 8.92 42.96 -9.30
CA ASP A 55 8.85 44.06 -8.33
C ASP A 55 9.97 45.09 -8.54
N ASN A 56 11.16 44.64 -8.94
CA ASN A 56 12.32 45.50 -9.21
C ASN A 56 12.37 46.04 -10.65
N GLY A 57 11.34 45.78 -11.48
CA GLY A 57 11.25 46.32 -12.84
C GLY A 57 12.28 45.75 -13.82
N ALA A 58 12.65 44.48 -13.67
CA ALA A 58 13.54 43.79 -14.61
C ALA A 58 12.96 43.76 -16.04
N THR A 59 13.84 43.55 -17.03
CA THR A 59 13.42 43.48 -18.43
C THR A 59 12.48 42.29 -18.69
N LYS A 60 11.52 42.47 -19.61
CA LYS A 60 10.59 41.40 -20.01
C LYS A 60 11.32 40.14 -20.47
N THR A 61 12.42 40.29 -21.21
CA THR A 61 13.24 39.17 -21.70
C THR A 61 13.86 38.36 -20.56
N SER A 62 14.37 39.02 -19.51
CA SER A 62 14.92 38.34 -18.33
C SER A 62 13.85 37.57 -17.56
N ILE A 63 12.67 38.17 -17.40
CA ILE A 63 11.52 37.52 -16.74
C ILE A 63 11.09 36.27 -17.52
N GLU A 64 11.00 36.34 -18.85
CA GLU A 64 10.61 35.15 -19.63
C GLU A 64 11.68 34.07 -19.67
N GLU A 65 12.96 34.42 -19.63
CA GLU A 65 14.01 33.42 -19.47
C GLU A 65 13.87 32.67 -18.13
N MET A 66 13.58 33.39 -17.04
CA MET A 66 13.31 32.79 -15.73
C MET A 66 12.06 31.92 -15.73
N ARG A 67 10.99 32.32 -16.41
CA ARG A 67 9.78 31.49 -16.57
C ARG A 67 10.06 30.23 -17.38
N GLY A 68 10.84 30.31 -18.45
CA GLY A 68 11.27 29.14 -19.23
C GLY A 68 12.05 28.15 -18.37
N ARG A 69 13.03 28.64 -17.60
CA ARG A 69 13.79 27.82 -16.65
C ARG A 69 12.90 27.18 -15.58
N LYS A 70 11.85 27.88 -15.12
CA LYS A 70 10.88 27.34 -14.18
C LYS A 70 10.05 26.22 -14.80
N SER A 71 9.57 26.39 -16.03
CA SER A 71 8.81 25.35 -16.75
C SER A 71 9.61 24.06 -16.84
N VAL A 72 10.89 24.14 -17.25
CA VAL A 72 11.78 22.98 -17.34
C VAL A 72 11.98 22.31 -15.97
N ALA A 73 12.12 23.10 -14.90
CA ALA A 73 12.24 22.55 -13.54
C ALA A 73 10.95 21.87 -13.07
N ASP A 74 9.78 22.43 -13.40
CA ASP A 74 8.46 21.86 -13.06
C ASP A 74 8.19 20.58 -13.83
N GLU A 75 8.50 20.53 -15.13
CA GLU A 75 8.38 19.32 -15.96
C GLU A 75 9.26 18.19 -15.42
N LYS A 76 10.52 18.50 -15.08
CA LYS A 76 11.44 17.52 -14.50
C LYS A 76 10.99 17.07 -13.11
N MET A 77 10.43 17.97 -12.30
CA MET A 77 9.85 17.64 -11.02
C MET A 77 8.66 16.67 -11.18
N GLN A 78 7.79 16.89 -12.17
CA GLN A 78 6.67 16.01 -12.46
C GLN A 78 7.15 14.61 -12.87
N GLN A 79 8.13 14.53 -13.79
CA GLN A 79 8.73 13.26 -14.20
C GLN A 79 9.30 12.48 -13.02
N LEU A 80 10.05 13.15 -12.13
CA LEU A 80 10.60 12.51 -10.93
C LEU A 80 9.51 12.06 -9.96
N GLN A 81 8.39 12.77 -9.88
CA GLN A 81 7.25 12.36 -9.07
C GLN A 81 6.61 11.08 -9.62
N ASP A 82 6.45 11.00 -10.95
CA ASP A 82 5.90 9.84 -11.62
C ASP A 82 6.83 8.61 -11.45
N ASP A 83 8.15 8.79 -11.59
CA ASP A 83 9.16 7.77 -11.31
C ASP A 83 9.07 7.25 -9.86
N VAL A 84 8.95 8.16 -8.88
CA VAL A 84 8.81 7.78 -7.46
C VAL A 84 7.53 6.99 -7.22
N ASN A 85 6.43 7.35 -7.89
CA ASN A 85 5.18 6.62 -7.79
C ASN A 85 5.29 5.22 -8.40
N GLN A 86 5.96 5.09 -9.55
CA GLN A 86 6.19 3.78 -10.17
C GLN A 86 7.07 2.89 -9.29
N LEU A 87 8.19 3.39 -8.77
CA LEU A 87 9.06 2.63 -7.88
C LEU A 87 8.36 2.20 -6.58
N ARG A 88 7.39 2.99 -6.10
CA ARG A 88 6.54 2.61 -4.95
C ARG A 88 5.65 1.43 -5.29
N LEU A 89 5.01 1.44 -6.45
CA LEU A 89 4.17 0.32 -6.91
C LEU A 89 5.01 -0.94 -7.13
N ASP A 90 6.20 -0.80 -7.71
CA ASP A 90 7.13 -1.91 -7.92
C ASP A 90 7.57 -2.50 -6.57
N ARG A 91 7.84 -1.65 -5.58
CA ARG A 91 8.16 -2.06 -4.20
C ARG A 91 6.99 -2.79 -3.53
N GLU A 92 5.76 -2.30 -3.70
CA GLU A 92 4.55 -2.96 -3.19
C GLU A 92 4.33 -4.32 -3.86
N SER A 93 4.66 -4.48 -5.14
CA SER A 93 4.54 -5.76 -5.86
C SER A 93 5.47 -6.86 -5.33
N LEU A 94 6.54 -6.46 -4.62
CA LEU A 94 7.49 -7.37 -3.97
C LEU A 94 7.10 -7.73 -2.53
N GLN A 95 5.96 -7.22 -2.06
CA GLN A 95 5.37 -7.55 -0.77
C GLN A 95 4.29 -8.61 -0.96
N LEU A 96 4.36 -9.68 -0.16
CA LEU A 96 3.32 -10.67 -0.08
C LEU A 96 2.38 -10.31 1.07
N THR A 97 1.14 -9.96 0.74
CA THR A 97 0.08 -9.60 1.70
C THR A 97 -1.03 -10.65 1.73
N ALA A 98 -1.72 -10.76 2.85
CA ALA A 98 -2.81 -11.71 3.00
C ALA A 98 -4.08 -11.21 2.30
N GLU A 99 -4.58 -11.95 1.31
CA GLU A 99 -5.84 -11.62 0.62
C GLU A 99 -7.06 -11.69 1.56
N LYS A 100 -7.02 -12.57 2.57
CA LYS A 100 -8.08 -12.73 3.57
C LYS A 100 -7.48 -12.88 4.95
N LYS A 101 -8.20 -12.42 5.95
CA LYS A 101 -7.84 -12.66 7.36
C LYS A 101 -7.87 -14.15 7.69
N GLY A 102 -6.92 -14.61 8.49
CA GLY A 102 -6.81 -16.02 8.83
C GLY A 102 -5.60 -16.33 9.69
N HIS A 103 -5.35 -17.63 9.88
CA HIS A 103 -4.17 -18.12 10.58
C HIS A 103 -3.18 -18.72 9.60
N VAL A 104 -1.89 -18.47 9.83
CA VAL A 104 -0.80 -19.13 9.11
C VAL A 104 -0.77 -20.60 9.52
N GLU A 105 -0.98 -21.50 8.57
CA GLU A 105 -0.96 -22.93 8.83
C GLU A 105 0.46 -23.50 8.71
N LYS A 106 1.15 -23.11 7.63
CA LYS A 106 2.49 -23.61 7.31
C LYS A 106 3.30 -22.59 6.54
N LEU A 107 4.59 -22.58 6.82
CA LEU A 107 5.60 -21.80 6.12
C LEU A 107 6.55 -22.76 5.37
N TYR A 108 6.69 -22.57 4.06
CA TYR A 108 7.50 -23.46 3.20
C TYR A 108 8.89 -22.86 2.88
N PHE A 109 9.50 -22.13 3.81
CA PHE A 109 10.80 -21.49 3.61
C PHE A 109 11.97 -22.36 4.10
N GLY A 110 13.07 -22.38 3.34
CA GLY A 110 14.41 -22.66 3.84
C GLY A 110 15.24 -21.38 3.87
N GLU A 111 16.27 -21.29 4.72
CA GLU A 111 17.00 -20.03 5.02
C GLU A 111 17.64 -19.31 3.80
N ARG A 112 17.70 -19.93 2.61
CA ARG A 112 18.34 -19.35 1.41
C ARG A 112 17.71 -19.84 0.09
N ILE A 113 16.40 -19.69 -0.08
CA ILE A 113 15.73 -20.10 -1.33
C ILE A 113 15.49 -18.87 -2.21
N GLN A 114 15.93 -18.94 -3.47
CA GLN A 114 15.42 -18.09 -4.54
C GLN A 114 14.01 -18.57 -4.84
N VAL A 115 13.02 -17.71 -4.60
CA VAL A 115 11.60 -18.05 -4.81
C VAL A 115 11.25 -17.79 -6.26
N GLU A 116 10.75 -18.80 -6.96
CA GLU A 116 10.22 -18.63 -8.32
C GLU A 116 8.77 -18.17 -8.29
N ALA A 117 8.36 -17.44 -9.34
CA ALA A 117 6.99 -17.00 -9.48
C ALA A 117 6.04 -18.20 -9.61
N GLY A 118 5.04 -18.27 -8.72
CA GLY A 118 4.06 -19.36 -8.69
C GLY A 118 4.32 -20.42 -7.61
N GLU A 119 5.46 -20.36 -6.92
CA GLU A 119 5.71 -21.24 -5.77
C GLU A 119 4.87 -20.83 -4.55
N THR A 120 4.31 -21.84 -3.85
CA THR A 120 3.54 -21.60 -2.63
C THR A 120 4.46 -21.45 -1.44
N MET A 121 4.53 -20.25 -0.90
CA MET A 121 5.43 -19.93 0.22
C MET A 121 4.76 -19.96 1.59
N ILE A 122 3.51 -19.51 1.67
CA ILE A 122 2.72 -19.39 2.91
C ILE A 122 1.36 -20.01 2.66
N LYS A 123 0.92 -20.90 3.55
CA LYS A 123 -0.45 -21.40 3.55
C LYS A 123 -1.24 -20.74 4.67
N ILE A 124 -2.34 -20.08 4.32
CA ILE A 124 -3.26 -19.44 5.27
C ILE A 124 -4.57 -20.22 5.28
N VAL A 125 -5.08 -20.48 6.48
CA VAL A 125 -6.46 -20.93 6.68
C VAL A 125 -7.31 -19.71 6.99
N PRO A 126 -8.25 -19.32 6.10
CA PRO A 126 -9.07 -18.16 6.30
C PRO A 126 -10.01 -18.35 7.51
N GLN A 127 -10.17 -17.31 8.31
CA GLN A 127 -11.14 -17.32 9.40
C GLN A 127 -12.52 -16.92 8.84
N ASP A 128 -13.33 -17.93 8.52
CA ASP A 128 -14.69 -17.69 8.04
C ASP A 128 -15.69 -17.62 9.20
N ASN A 129 -16.05 -16.38 9.56
CA ASN A 129 -17.07 -16.14 10.59
C ASN A 129 -18.49 -16.39 10.06
N PHE A 130 -18.70 -16.47 8.75
CA PHE A 130 -20.03 -16.55 8.15
C PHE A 130 -20.69 -17.92 8.41
N TYR A 131 -19.91 -19.00 8.31
CA TYR A 131 -20.41 -20.36 8.56
C TYR A 131 -20.85 -20.56 10.02
N VAL A 132 -20.07 -20.07 10.98
CA VAL A 132 -20.39 -20.17 12.41
C VAL A 132 -21.61 -19.30 12.75
N PHE A 133 -21.70 -18.10 12.18
CA PHE A 133 -22.83 -17.21 12.36
C PHE A 133 -24.14 -17.83 11.84
N ASN A 134 -24.16 -18.33 10.60
CA ASN A 134 -25.35 -18.94 10.02
C ASN A 134 -25.78 -20.20 10.77
N LYS A 135 -24.84 -21.03 11.22
CA LYS A 135 -25.16 -22.20 12.05
C LYS A 135 -25.80 -21.79 13.37
N SER A 136 -25.26 -20.76 14.02
CA SER A 136 -25.77 -20.24 15.29
C SER A 136 -27.14 -19.58 15.11
N LEU A 137 -27.32 -18.82 14.03
CA LEU A 137 -28.59 -18.21 13.65
C LEU A 137 -29.66 -19.27 13.37
N ALA A 138 -29.34 -20.32 12.61
CA ALA A 138 -30.28 -21.40 12.34
C ALA A 138 -30.74 -22.11 13.62
N ILE A 139 -29.83 -22.36 14.55
CA ILE A 139 -30.15 -22.94 15.86
C ILE A 139 -31.05 -21.99 16.66
N PHE A 140 -30.71 -20.70 16.71
CA PHE A 140 -31.51 -19.71 17.42
C PHE A 140 -32.92 -19.55 16.83
N SER A 141 -33.02 -19.45 15.50
CA SER A 141 -34.29 -19.39 14.78
C SER A 141 -35.15 -20.62 15.01
N PHE A 142 -34.54 -21.81 15.06
CA PHE A 142 -35.26 -23.05 15.39
C PHE A 142 -35.86 -23.01 16.80
N PHE A 143 -35.08 -22.58 17.80
CA PHE A 143 -35.60 -22.42 19.17
C PHE A 143 -36.68 -21.34 19.24
N ALA A 144 -36.51 -20.21 18.57
CA ALA A 144 -37.52 -19.15 18.52
C ALA A 144 -38.83 -19.64 17.90
N CYS A 145 -38.78 -20.45 16.84
CA CYS A 145 -39.95 -21.12 16.28
C CYS A 145 -40.61 -22.06 17.30
N ILE A 146 -39.84 -22.91 18.00
CA ILE A 146 -40.40 -23.80 19.03
C ILE A 146 -41.10 -22.99 20.12
N PHE A 147 -40.47 -21.95 20.67
CA PHE A 147 -41.10 -21.11 21.68
C PHE A 147 -42.37 -20.45 21.14
N PHE A 148 -42.34 -19.93 19.93
CA PHE A 148 -43.53 -19.37 19.28
C PHE A 148 -44.67 -20.41 19.19
N PHE A 149 -44.38 -21.63 18.75
CA PHE A 149 -45.37 -22.72 18.70
C PHE A 149 -45.91 -23.06 20.09
N VAL A 150 -45.05 -23.17 21.10
CA VAL A 150 -45.48 -23.47 22.47
C VAL A 150 -46.38 -22.37 23.03
N PHE A 151 -46.00 -21.10 22.90
CA PHE A 151 -46.82 -19.98 23.36
C PHE A 151 -48.12 -19.83 22.56
N HIS A 152 -48.10 -20.10 21.25
CA HIS A 152 -49.29 -19.97 20.41
C HIS A 152 -50.33 -21.07 20.65
N PHE A 153 -49.90 -22.32 20.90
CA PHE A 153 -50.80 -23.46 21.07
C PHE A 153 -51.15 -23.78 22.53
N PHE A 154 -50.27 -23.47 23.50
CA PHE A 154 -50.48 -23.77 24.93
C PHE A 154 -50.62 -22.53 25.82
N GLY A 155 -50.48 -21.33 25.26
CA GLY A 155 -50.64 -20.05 25.98
C GLY A 155 -52.04 -19.43 25.88
N ASN A 156 -53.01 -20.14 25.31
CA ASN A 156 -54.45 -19.81 25.33
C ASN A 156 -55.19 -20.84 26.18
#